data_AF-A0A812S469-F1
#
_entry.id   AF-A0A812S469-F1
#
_cell.length_a   1.000
_cell.length_b   1.000
_cell.length_c   1.000
_cell.angle_alpha   90.00
_cell.angle_beta   90.00
_cell.angle_gamma   90.00
#
_symmetry.space_group_name_H-M   'P 1'
#
loop_
_entity.id
_entity.type
_entity.pdbx_description
1 polymer ?
#
loop_
_entity_poly.entity_id
_entity_poly.type
_entity_poly.pdbx_seq_one_letter_code
_entity_poly.pdbx_strand_id
1 'polypeptide(L)'
;MDMLSSMDNMVQEVVAPVIHKMQPASMAPLSCQQEVASLCPKARSQVHCLGQNSGAISDNCRRDVGKSVPFLCSGAIDKYCDILKAGILDCLHQHMGDVAGDCKDAILATSKAITALNTVNAATPVPQALLARPVVASGGGASADRERTLDSKLAGLTTKAPSVVSMIKEAEKQAEDQLAKDADKIESLLSQMSEKMVPKPSAASHLVGHSSHSWILSSANLL
;
A
#
# COMPACT_ATOMS: atom_id res chain seq x y z
N MET A 1 -24.48 -37.01 -10.69
CA MET A 1 -25.23 -35.92 -10.02
C MET A 1 -24.17 -35.05 -9.39
N ASP A 2 -23.72 -34.07 -10.17
CA ASP A 2 -22.48 -33.35 -9.96
C ASP A 2 -22.80 -31.95 -9.43
N MET A 3 -22.88 -31.81 -8.11
CA MET A 3 -23.08 -30.50 -7.46
C MET A 3 -21.81 -29.66 -7.40
N LEU A 4 -20.62 -30.23 -7.66
CA LEU A 4 -19.35 -29.50 -7.68
C LEU A 4 -19.21 -28.60 -8.93
N SER A 5 -19.66 -29.05 -10.11
CA SER A 5 -19.56 -28.26 -11.36
C SER A 5 -20.44 -27.00 -11.38
N SER A 6 -21.43 -26.91 -10.51
CA SER A 6 -22.28 -25.72 -10.43
C SER A 6 -21.68 -24.60 -9.58
N MET A 7 -20.69 -24.89 -8.72
CA MET A 7 -19.99 -23.88 -7.92
C MET A 7 -18.83 -23.22 -8.68
N ASP A 8 -18.16 -23.98 -9.56
CA ASP A 8 -17.07 -23.46 -10.42
C ASP A 8 -17.54 -22.31 -11.30
N ASN A 9 -18.72 -22.45 -11.91
CA ASN A 9 -19.27 -21.42 -12.81
C ASN A 9 -19.62 -20.11 -12.08
N MET A 10 -20.07 -20.17 -10.83
CA MET A 10 -20.46 -18.99 -10.06
C MET A 10 -19.25 -18.22 -9.51
N VAL A 11 -18.20 -18.94 -9.09
CA VAL A 11 -16.91 -18.34 -8.72
C VAL A 11 -16.26 -17.71 -9.94
N GLN A 12 -16.30 -18.38 -11.09
CA GLN A 12 -15.73 -17.84 -12.31
C GLN A 12 -16.46 -16.57 -12.77
N GLU A 13 -17.79 -16.49 -12.68
CA GLU A 13 -18.54 -15.30 -13.15
C GLU A 13 -18.38 -14.08 -12.23
N VAL A 14 -18.29 -14.27 -10.91
CA VAL A 14 -18.21 -13.16 -9.94
C VAL A 14 -16.76 -12.75 -9.67
N VAL A 15 -15.82 -13.71 -9.66
CA VAL A 15 -14.42 -13.45 -9.30
C VAL A 15 -13.55 -13.17 -10.52
N ALA A 16 -13.86 -13.71 -11.72
CA ALA A 16 -13.06 -13.45 -12.91
C ALA A 16 -12.93 -11.97 -13.29
N PRO A 17 -13.96 -11.10 -13.27
CA PRO A 17 -13.77 -9.69 -13.63
C PRO A 17 -12.89 -8.92 -12.61
N VAL A 18 -12.74 -9.43 -11.39
CA VAL A 18 -11.78 -8.91 -10.40
C VAL A 18 -10.38 -9.47 -10.68
N ILE A 19 -10.26 -10.75 -11.01
CA ILE A 19 -8.98 -11.39 -11.39
C ILE A 19 -8.44 -10.81 -12.71
N HIS A 20 -9.29 -10.50 -13.68
CA HIS A 20 -8.88 -9.87 -14.93
C HIS A 20 -8.44 -8.41 -14.77
N LYS A 21 -8.86 -7.74 -13.68
CA LYS A 21 -8.33 -6.43 -13.29
C LYS A 21 -7.07 -6.53 -12.43
N MET A 22 -6.82 -7.68 -11.83
CA MET A 22 -5.53 -7.99 -11.23
C MET A 22 -4.61 -8.50 -12.32
N GLN A 23 -4.02 -7.59 -13.08
CA GLN A 23 -2.81 -7.93 -13.83
C GLN A 23 -1.88 -8.67 -12.87
N PRO A 24 -1.30 -9.82 -13.26
CA PRO A 24 -0.39 -10.56 -12.40
C PRO A 24 0.65 -9.57 -11.88
N ALA A 25 1.01 -9.63 -10.59
CA ALA A 25 1.88 -8.62 -9.95
C ALA A 25 3.22 -8.38 -10.69
N SER A 26 3.58 -9.29 -11.59
CA SER A 26 4.75 -9.26 -12.47
C SER A 26 4.56 -8.42 -13.76
N MET A 27 3.34 -8.04 -14.12
CA MET A 27 3.02 -7.28 -15.33
C MET A 27 3.05 -5.77 -15.09
N ALA A 28 3.62 -5.05 -16.04
CA ALA A 28 3.62 -3.60 -16.02
C ALA A 28 2.24 -3.03 -16.45
N PRO A 29 1.92 -1.80 -16.02
CA PRO A 29 0.75 -1.05 -16.48
C PRO A 29 0.76 -0.86 -18.01
N LEU A 30 -0.42 -0.60 -18.59
CA LEU A 30 -0.57 -0.39 -20.03
C LEU A 30 0.29 0.78 -20.57
N SER A 31 0.52 1.80 -19.74
CA SER A 31 1.38 2.95 -20.04
C SER A 31 2.85 2.59 -20.31
N CYS A 32 3.28 1.39 -19.93
CA CYS A 32 4.65 0.90 -20.07
C CYS A 32 4.81 -0.12 -21.19
N GLN A 33 3.78 -0.44 -21.98
CA GLN A 33 3.87 -1.57 -22.94
C GLN A 33 4.95 -1.39 -24.00
N GLN A 34 5.18 -0.15 -24.47
CA GLN A 34 6.19 0.13 -25.48
C GLN A 34 7.60 -0.14 -24.92
N GLU A 35 7.87 0.31 -23.70
CA GLU A 35 9.12 0.11 -22.97
C GLU A 35 9.31 -1.36 -22.60
N VAL A 36 8.26 -2.05 -22.17
CA VAL A 36 8.33 -3.48 -21.88
C VAL A 36 8.69 -4.27 -23.13
N ALA A 37 8.07 -3.95 -24.28
CA ALA A 37 8.35 -4.65 -25.54
C ALA A 37 9.78 -4.40 -26.05
N SER A 38 10.30 -3.19 -25.86
CA SER A 38 11.63 -2.79 -26.38
C SER A 38 12.77 -3.12 -25.42
N LEU A 39 12.61 -2.87 -24.12
CA LEU A 39 13.65 -3.00 -23.10
C LEU A 39 13.57 -4.35 -22.37
N CYS A 40 12.37 -4.91 -22.20
CA CYS A 40 12.10 -6.04 -21.30
C CYS A 40 11.36 -7.24 -21.95
N PRO A 41 11.64 -7.66 -23.20
CA PRO A 41 10.79 -8.61 -23.93
C PRO A 41 10.74 -10.02 -23.32
N LYS A 42 11.72 -10.39 -22.50
CA LYS A 42 11.85 -11.73 -21.88
C LYS A 42 11.96 -11.67 -20.36
N ALA A 43 11.71 -10.50 -19.76
CA ALA A 43 11.83 -10.34 -18.32
C ALA A 43 10.71 -11.09 -17.60
N ARG A 44 11.06 -11.89 -16.58
CA ARG A 44 10.08 -12.57 -15.73
C ARG A 44 9.23 -11.60 -14.90
N SER A 45 9.84 -10.50 -14.46
CA SER A 45 9.17 -9.37 -13.82
C SER A 45 9.42 -8.13 -14.66
N GLN A 46 8.35 -7.64 -15.30
CA GLN A 46 8.44 -6.49 -16.20
C GLN A 46 8.77 -5.23 -15.42
N VAL A 47 8.11 -5.02 -14.27
CA VAL A 47 8.32 -3.85 -13.40
C VAL A 47 9.75 -3.79 -12.86
N HIS A 48 10.32 -4.94 -12.47
CA HIS A 48 11.73 -5.03 -12.04
C HIS A 48 12.69 -4.63 -13.17
N CYS A 49 12.49 -5.20 -14.36
CA CYS A 49 13.32 -4.87 -15.52
C CYS A 49 13.19 -3.38 -15.94
N LEU A 50 11.99 -2.80 -15.82
CA LEU A 50 11.79 -1.36 -16.03
C LEU A 50 12.58 -0.54 -15.01
N GLY A 51 12.68 -1.00 -13.76
CA GLY A 51 13.53 -0.38 -12.72
C GLY A 51 15.01 -0.36 -13.10
N GLN A 52 15.52 -1.49 -13.61
CA GLN A 52 16.90 -1.59 -14.13
C GLN A 52 17.14 -0.62 -15.30
N ASN A 53 16.11 -0.35 -16.10
CA ASN A 53 16.16 0.56 -17.24
C ASN A 53 15.50 1.91 -16.93
N SER A 54 15.50 2.33 -15.66
CA SER A 54 14.77 3.53 -15.23
C SER A 54 15.19 4.80 -15.98
N GLY A 55 16.40 4.91 -16.51
CA GLY A 55 16.83 6.05 -17.33
C GLY A 55 16.22 6.10 -18.75
N ALA A 56 15.70 4.99 -19.26
CA ALA A 56 15.26 4.83 -20.65
C ALA A 56 13.73 4.76 -20.82
N ILE A 57 12.96 4.79 -19.73
CA ILE A 57 11.50 4.72 -19.78
C ILE A 57 10.86 6.11 -19.88
N SER A 58 9.67 6.20 -20.48
CA SER A 58 8.91 7.45 -20.54
C SER A 58 8.46 7.92 -19.14
N ASP A 59 8.23 9.23 -19.00
CA ASP A 59 7.72 9.80 -17.75
C ASP A 59 6.33 9.27 -17.38
N ASN A 60 5.52 8.92 -18.39
CA ASN A 60 4.21 8.33 -18.18
C ASN A 60 4.35 6.95 -17.52
N CYS A 61 5.17 6.07 -18.10
CA CYS A 61 5.46 4.78 -17.49
C CYS A 61 6.09 4.95 -16.09
N ARG A 62 7.08 5.84 -15.96
CA ARG A 62 7.76 6.13 -14.68
C ARG A 62 6.80 6.54 -13.58
N ARG A 63 5.80 7.37 -13.88
CA ARG A 63 4.81 7.80 -12.89
C ARG A 63 3.98 6.63 -12.35
N ASP A 64 3.65 5.67 -13.21
CA ASP A 64 2.78 4.55 -12.85
C ASP A 64 3.54 3.44 -12.10
N VAL A 65 4.80 3.17 -12.47
CA VAL A 65 5.62 2.14 -11.79
C VAL A 65 6.55 2.69 -10.71
N GLY A 66 6.77 4.00 -10.67
CA GLY A 66 7.81 4.67 -9.89
C GLY A 66 7.63 4.60 -8.37
N LYS A 67 6.48 4.11 -7.89
CA LYS A 67 6.22 3.88 -6.45
C LYS A 67 6.26 2.41 -6.06
N SER A 68 6.40 1.51 -7.03
CA SER A 68 6.41 0.08 -6.78
C SER A 68 7.77 -0.38 -6.27
N VAL A 69 7.76 -1.31 -5.31
CA VAL A 69 8.99 -1.89 -4.74
C VAL A 69 9.89 -2.53 -5.81
N PRO A 70 9.39 -3.36 -6.75
CA PRO A 70 10.25 -3.97 -7.76
C PRO A 70 10.94 -2.96 -8.67
N PHE A 71 10.33 -1.78 -8.91
CA PHE A 71 10.95 -0.73 -9.71
C PHE A 71 12.06 0.00 -8.94
N LEU A 72 11.71 0.56 -7.77
CA LEU A 72 12.62 1.38 -6.95
C LEU A 72 13.77 0.56 -6.37
N CYS A 73 13.51 -0.70 -5.99
CA CYS A 73 14.48 -1.57 -5.38
C CYS A 73 15.18 -2.50 -6.37
N SER A 74 15.03 -2.30 -7.68
CA SER A 74 15.57 -3.22 -8.71
C SER A 74 17.05 -3.58 -8.46
N GLY A 75 17.92 -2.60 -8.23
CA GLY A 75 19.34 -2.86 -7.93
C GLY A 75 19.59 -3.62 -6.62
N ALA A 76 18.79 -3.37 -5.58
CA ALA A 76 18.89 -4.09 -4.31
C ALA A 76 18.39 -5.54 -4.45
N ILE A 77 17.30 -5.74 -5.19
CA ILE A 77 16.73 -7.06 -5.48
C ILE A 77 17.77 -7.93 -6.19
N ASP A 78 18.44 -7.42 -7.23
CA ASP A 78 19.46 -8.20 -7.94
C ASP A 78 20.69 -8.52 -7.08
N LYS A 79 21.03 -7.61 -6.16
CA LYS A 79 22.22 -7.74 -5.32
C LYS A 79 22.03 -8.69 -4.14
N TYR A 80 20.86 -8.66 -3.52
CA TYR A 80 20.62 -9.32 -2.23
C TYR A 80 19.63 -10.47 -2.32
N CYS A 81 18.71 -10.46 -3.29
CA CYS A 81 17.55 -11.34 -3.27
C CYS A 81 17.55 -12.41 -4.36
N ASP A 82 17.52 -13.67 -3.93
CA ASP A 82 17.16 -14.80 -4.78
C ASP A 82 15.63 -14.99 -4.75
N ILE A 83 14.95 -14.41 -5.75
CA ILE A 83 13.48 -14.36 -5.88
C ILE A 83 12.84 -15.77 -5.85
N LEU A 84 13.60 -16.83 -6.14
CA LEU A 84 13.08 -18.20 -6.13
C LEU A 84 13.05 -18.84 -4.74
N LYS A 85 13.85 -18.34 -3.79
CA LYS A 85 13.98 -18.94 -2.45
C LYS A 85 13.13 -18.27 -1.40
N ALA A 86 12.98 -16.96 -1.49
CA ALA A 86 12.24 -16.16 -0.51
C ALA A 86 11.38 -15.11 -1.22
N GLY A 87 10.28 -14.71 -0.56
CA GLY A 87 9.48 -13.58 -1.01
C GLY A 87 10.33 -12.31 -1.06
N ILE A 88 10.11 -11.48 -2.09
CA ILE A 88 10.92 -10.28 -2.34
C ILE A 88 10.91 -9.30 -1.16
N LEU A 89 9.74 -9.13 -0.52
CA LEU A 89 9.60 -8.22 0.61
C LEU A 89 10.31 -8.73 1.86
N ASP A 90 10.23 -10.03 2.14
CA ASP A 90 10.91 -10.62 3.30
C ASP A 90 12.43 -10.54 3.14
N CYS A 91 12.93 -10.81 1.93
CA CYS A 91 14.35 -10.63 1.61
C CYS A 91 14.77 -9.16 1.82
N LEU A 92 14.06 -8.21 1.22
CA LEU A 92 14.39 -6.79 1.33
C LEU A 92 14.32 -6.28 2.78
N HIS A 93 13.39 -6.79 3.60
CA HIS A 93 13.32 -6.47 5.03
C HIS A 93 14.58 -6.88 5.80
N GLN A 94 15.16 -8.03 5.49
CA GLN A 94 16.40 -8.51 6.13
C GLN A 94 17.61 -7.64 5.76
N HIS A 95 17.52 -6.90 4.65
CA HIS A 95 18.55 -5.99 4.14
C HIS A 95 18.22 -4.51 4.33
N MET A 96 17.33 -4.16 5.27
CA MET A 96 16.93 -2.76 5.55
C MET A 96 18.06 -1.83 6.00
N GLY A 97 19.19 -2.39 6.45
CA GLY A 97 20.42 -1.64 6.73
C GLY A 97 21.25 -1.32 5.49
N ASP A 98 21.09 -2.10 4.41
CA ASP A 98 21.83 -1.99 3.16
C ASP A 98 21.06 -1.24 2.07
N VAL A 99 19.73 -1.10 2.21
CA VAL A 99 18.88 -0.32 1.30
C VAL A 99 18.65 1.09 1.85
N ALA A 100 18.73 2.09 0.97
CA ALA A 100 18.58 3.51 1.31
C ALA A 100 17.61 4.23 0.37
N GLY A 101 17.17 5.42 0.78
CA GLY A 101 16.31 6.31 0.00
C GLY A 101 14.94 5.71 -0.33
N ASP A 102 14.43 6.05 -1.51
CA ASP A 102 13.07 5.72 -1.97
C ASP A 102 12.75 4.22 -1.93
N CYS A 103 13.73 3.35 -2.15
CA CYS A 103 13.54 1.91 -2.04
C CYS A 103 13.14 1.51 -0.62
N LYS A 104 13.81 2.05 0.41
CA LYS A 104 13.52 1.77 1.82
C LYS A 104 12.11 2.24 2.19
N ASP A 105 11.72 3.42 1.72
CA ASP A 105 10.40 3.98 1.97
C ASP A 105 9.30 3.17 1.30
N ALA A 106 9.53 2.70 0.07
CA ALA A 106 8.59 1.83 -0.64
C ALA A 106 8.40 0.48 0.07
N ILE A 107 9.47 -0.11 0.62
CA ILE A 107 9.39 -1.35 1.42
C ILE A 107 8.54 -1.13 2.66
N LEU A 108 8.80 -0.07 3.43
CA LEU A 108 8.04 0.25 4.64
C LEU A 108 6.55 0.53 4.34
N ALA A 109 6.28 1.32 3.30
CA ALA A 109 4.91 1.61 2.87
C ALA A 109 4.16 0.33 2.48
N THR A 110 4.80 -0.55 1.72
CA THR A 110 4.20 -1.82 1.29
C THR A 110 3.98 -2.76 2.48
N SER A 111 4.95 -2.87 3.38
CA SER A 111 4.84 -3.65 4.61
C SER A 111 3.65 -3.21 5.46
N LYS A 112 3.52 -1.89 5.69
CA LYS A 112 2.39 -1.30 6.40
C LYS A 112 1.05 -1.58 5.73
N ALA A 113 0.99 -1.48 4.40
CA ALA A 113 -0.22 -1.81 3.64
C ALA A 113 -0.61 -3.29 3.80
N ILE A 114 0.35 -4.21 3.74
CA ILE A 114 0.10 -5.64 3.94
C ILE A 114 -0.39 -5.90 5.37
N THR A 115 0.24 -5.32 6.38
CA THR A 115 -0.21 -5.43 7.77
C THR A 115 -1.65 -4.94 7.94
N ALA A 116 -1.98 -3.77 7.35
CA ALA A 116 -3.33 -3.23 7.40
C ALA A 116 -4.35 -4.18 6.75
N LEU A 117 -4.04 -4.72 5.56
CA LEU A 117 -4.91 -5.68 4.89
C LEU A 117 -5.12 -6.96 5.70
N ASN A 118 -4.07 -7.47 6.34
CA ASN A 118 -4.16 -8.65 7.21
C ASN A 118 -5.02 -8.39 8.45
N THR A 119 -4.97 -7.19 9.02
CA THR A 119 -5.84 -6.83 10.17
C THR A 119 -7.31 -6.73 9.78
N VAL A 120 -7.62 -6.20 8.58
CA VAL A 120 -9.00 -6.13 8.07
C VAL A 120 -9.57 -7.53 7.86
N ASN A 121 -8.79 -8.42 7.23
CA ASN A 121 -9.23 -9.79 6.96
C ASN A 121 -9.43 -10.61 8.25
N ALA A 122 -8.67 -10.34 9.30
CA ALA A 122 -8.83 -11.00 10.60
C ALA A 122 -10.04 -10.49 11.40
N ALA A 123 -10.48 -9.25 11.20
CA ALA A 123 -11.56 -8.61 11.96
C ALA A 123 -12.96 -8.88 11.41
N THR A 124 -13.09 -9.33 10.16
CA THR A 124 -14.38 -9.72 9.57
C THR A 124 -14.48 -11.25 9.46
N PRO A 125 -15.25 -11.93 10.34
CA PRO A 125 -15.84 -13.21 9.94
C PRO A 125 -16.70 -12.91 8.71
N VAL A 126 -16.32 -13.45 7.55
CA VAL A 126 -17.11 -13.33 6.32
C VAL A 126 -18.55 -13.72 6.67
N PRO A 127 -19.54 -12.80 6.61
CA PRO A 127 -20.91 -13.19 6.85
C PRO A 127 -21.29 -14.16 5.72
N GLN A 128 -21.43 -15.43 6.04
CA GLN A 128 -21.98 -16.44 5.12
C GLN A 128 -23.37 -16.04 4.57
N ALA A 129 -23.99 -14.99 5.13
CA ALA A 129 -25.25 -14.40 4.69
C ALA A 129 -25.24 -13.76 3.29
N LEU A 130 -24.07 -13.49 2.67
CA LEU A 130 -24.02 -13.02 1.27
C LEU A 130 -24.15 -14.15 0.22
N LEU A 131 -24.20 -15.42 0.64
CA LEU A 131 -24.48 -16.56 -0.25
C LEU A 131 -25.98 -16.84 -0.44
N ALA A 132 -26.88 -16.05 0.18
CA ALA A 132 -28.32 -16.21 0.04
C ALA A 132 -28.96 -14.99 -0.64
N ARG A 133 -28.64 -14.74 -1.92
CA ARG A 133 -29.52 -13.94 -2.78
C ARG A 133 -30.32 -14.89 -3.68
N PRO A 134 -31.65 -14.72 -3.81
CA PRO A 134 -32.49 -15.60 -4.60
C PRO A 134 -32.11 -15.52 -6.09
N VAL A 135 -31.82 -16.69 -6.64
CA VAL A 135 -31.61 -16.95 -8.06
C VAL A 135 -32.87 -16.58 -8.83
N VAL A 136 -32.84 -15.50 -9.60
CA VAL A 136 -33.85 -15.26 -10.63
C VAL A 136 -33.44 -16.12 -11.82
N ALA A 137 -34.11 -17.27 -11.97
CA ALA A 137 -33.88 -18.19 -13.06
C ALA A 137 -34.13 -17.50 -14.41
N SER A 138 -33.06 -17.26 -15.17
CA SER A 138 -33.13 -16.80 -16.56
C SER A 138 -32.77 -17.97 -17.46
N GLY A 139 -33.79 -18.67 -17.93
CA GLY A 139 -33.67 -19.76 -18.90
C GLY A 139 -33.09 -19.29 -20.24
N GLY A 140 -32.33 -20.19 -20.86
CA GLY A 140 -31.73 -19.99 -22.18
C GLY A 140 -32.76 -19.94 -23.30
N GLY A 141 -32.46 -19.10 -24.29
CA GLY A 141 -33.22 -18.94 -25.53
C GLY A 141 -32.38 -18.17 -26.53
N ALA A 142 -32.43 -18.61 -27.78
CA ALA A 142 -31.45 -18.43 -28.85
C ALA A 142 -31.22 -17.00 -29.37
N SER A 143 -30.12 -16.92 -30.11
CA SER A 143 -29.54 -15.84 -30.92
C SER A 143 -30.48 -14.85 -31.61
N ALA A 144 -29.96 -13.61 -31.70
CA ALA A 144 -30.12 -12.61 -32.77
C ALA A 144 -30.94 -11.33 -32.52
N ASP A 145 -31.78 -11.23 -31.48
CA ASP A 145 -32.60 -10.02 -31.25
C ASP A 145 -32.19 -9.16 -30.04
N ARG A 146 -31.01 -9.41 -29.46
CA ARG A 146 -30.59 -8.87 -28.15
C ARG A 146 -29.70 -7.62 -28.21
N GLU A 147 -29.80 -6.82 -29.28
CA GLU A 147 -29.03 -5.57 -29.40
C GLU A 147 -29.85 -4.29 -29.18
N ARG A 148 -31.19 -4.38 -29.08
CA ARG A 148 -32.05 -3.19 -28.88
C ARG A 148 -32.66 -3.04 -27.48
N THR A 149 -32.37 -3.94 -26.55
CA THR A 149 -32.95 -3.91 -25.18
C THR A 149 -31.95 -3.59 -24.07
N LEU A 150 -30.68 -3.33 -24.42
CA LEU A 150 -29.64 -2.95 -23.45
C LEU A 150 -29.67 -1.46 -23.08
N ASP A 151 -30.21 -0.58 -23.94
CA ASP A 151 -30.29 0.86 -23.64
C ASP A 151 -31.36 1.22 -22.58
N SER A 152 -32.50 0.53 -22.55
CA SER A 152 -33.57 0.88 -21.59
C SER A 152 -33.31 0.40 -20.16
N LYS A 153 -32.35 -0.51 -19.93
CA LYS A 153 -32.04 -1.03 -18.58
C LYS A 153 -30.86 -0.35 -17.91
N LEU A 154 -30.03 0.41 -18.66
CA LEU A 154 -28.93 1.17 -18.07
C LEU A 154 -29.40 2.49 -17.41
N ALA A 155 -30.59 2.99 -17.78
CA ALA A 155 -31.18 4.18 -17.17
C ALA A 155 -31.76 3.96 -15.76
N GLY A 156 -31.92 2.71 -15.32
CA GLY A 156 -32.58 2.36 -14.04
C GLY A 156 -31.65 2.05 -12.86
N LEU A 157 -30.33 1.97 -13.07
CA LEU A 157 -29.34 1.62 -12.04
C LEU A 157 -28.64 2.83 -11.40
N THR A 158 -29.21 4.03 -11.53
CA THR A 158 -28.63 5.29 -11.01
C THR A 158 -29.15 5.70 -9.63
N THR A 159 -29.94 4.88 -8.94
CA THR A 159 -30.45 5.23 -7.61
C THR A 159 -29.69 4.51 -6.50
N LYS A 160 -28.81 5.29 -5.85
CA LYS A 160 -28.47 5.20 -4.41
C LYS A 160 -27.46 4.14 -3.94
N ALA A 161 -26.41 3.85 -4.71
CA ALA A 161 -25.16 3.36 -4.12
C ALA A 161 -24.20 4.56 -3.97
N PRO A 162 -23.71 4.92 -2.76
CA PRO A 162 -22.65 5.91 -2.64
C PRO A 162 -21.45 5.40 -3.44
N SER A 163 -20.99 6.19 -4.40
CA SER A 163 -19.83 5.84 -5.22
C SER A 163 -18.68 5.50 -4.29
N VAL A 164 -17.96 4.39 -4.55
CA VAL A 164 -16.79 3.96 -3.75
C VAL A 164 -15.79 5.12 -3.55
N VAL A 165 -15.72 6.03 -4.52
CA VAL A 165 -14.93 7.27 -4.47
C VAL A 165 -15.35 8.20 -3.32
N SER A 166 -16.64 8.29 -3.00
CA SER A 166 -17.14 9.10 -1.87
C SER A 166 -16.76 8.49 -0.53
N MET A 167 -16.79 7.15 -0.40
CA MET A 167 -16.37 6.47 0.82
C MET A 167 -14.87 6.63 1.08
N ILE A 168 -14.04 6.58 0.03
CA ILE A 168 -12.59 6.79 0.15
C ILE A 168 -12.27 8.22 0.59
N LYS A 169 -12.93 9.24 -0.01
CA LYS A 169 -12.75 10.64 0.41
C LYS A 169 -13.20 10.89 1.85
N GLU A 170 -14.28 10.25 2.29
CA GLU A 170 -14.74 10.35 3.68
C GLU A 170 -13.70 9.74 4.65
N ALA A 171 -13.12 8.59 4.30
CA ALA A 171 -12.11 7.91 5.10
C ALA A 171 -10.80 8.71 5.19
N GLU A 172 -10.38 9.34 4.09
CA GLU A 172 -9.18 10.19 4.07
C GLU A 172 -9.37 11.42 4.98
N LYS A 173 -10.52 12.08 4.89
CA LYS A 173 -10.86 13.20 5.77
C LYS A 173 -10.93 12.79 7.26
N GLN A 174 -11.51 11.62 7.56
CA GLN A 174 -11.55 11.10 8.93
C GLN A 174 -10.16 10.80 9.49
N ALA A 175 -9.21 10.35 8.66
CA ALA A 175 -7.84 10.11 9.07
C ALA A 175 -7.10 11.42 9.41
N GLU A 176 -7.32 12.48 8.64
CA GLU A 176 -6.74 13.80 8.93
C GLU A 176 -7.29 14.41 10.24
N ASP A 177 -8.61 14.34 10.44
CA ASP A 177 -9.25 14.82 11.68
C ASP A 177 -8.76 14.04 12.92
N GLN A 178 -8.47 12.74 12.77
CA GLN A 178 -7.95 11.92 13.85
C GLN A 178 -6.50 12.29 14.19
N LEU A 179 -5.67 12.56 13.17
CA LEU A 179 -4.28 12.98 13.38
C LEU A 179 -4.20 14.33 14.11
N ALA A 180 -5.10 15.27 13.81
CA ALA A 180 -5.19 16.55 14.52
C ALA A 180 -5.53 16.38 16.01
N LYS A 181 -6.50 15.52 16.34
CA LYS A 181 -6.88 15.23 17.74
C LYS A 181 -5.75 14.57 18.53
N ASP A 182 -4.99 13.71 17.89
CA ASP A 182 -3.87 13.02 18.55
C ASP A 182 -2.72 14.00 18.85
N ALA A 183 -2.50 15.00 17.99
CA ALA A 183 -1.53 16.07 18.24
C ALA A 183 -1.88 16.90 19.50
N ASP A 184 -3.15 17.34 19.63
CA ASP A 184 -3.62 18.07 20.81
C ASP A 184 -3.47 17.25 22.11
N LYS A 185 -3.72 15.94 22.02
CA LYS A 185 -3.58 15.03 23.16
C LYS A 185 -2.13 14.88 23.60
N ILE A 186 -1.19 14.84 22.65
CA ILE A 186 0.24 14.79 22.96
C ILE A 186 0.69 16.09 23.66
N GLU A 187 0.23 17.25 23.19
CA GLU A 187 0.57 18.54 23.82
C GLU A 187 0.00 18.65 25.25
N SER A 188 -1.23 18.16 25.46
CA SER A 188 -1.84 18.07 26.79
C SER A 188 -1.04 17.17 27.75
N LEU A 189 -0.56 16.03 27.26
CA LEU A 189 0.27 15.11 28.05
C LEU A 189 1.62 15.73 28.41
N LEU A 190 2.27 16.43 27.47
CA LEU A 190 3.53 17.12 27.72
C LEU A 190 3.37 18.21 28.79
N SER A 191 2.28 18.98 28.74
CA SER A 191 1.97 19.98 29.77
C SER A 191 1.78 19.33 31.15
N GLN A 192 1.01 18.24 31.23
CA GLN A 192 0.79 17.54 32.50
C GLN A 192 2.10 16.95 33.07
N MET A 193 3.01 16.48 32.23
CA MET A 193 4.32 15.99 32.68
C MET A 193 5.19 17.12 33.23
N SER A 194 5.14 18.31 32.60
CA SER A 194 5.90 19.47 33.06
C SER A 194 5.47 19.93 34.46
N GLU A 195 4.17 19.94 34.77
CA GLU A 195 3.66 20.29 36.11
C GLU A 195 4.06 19.28 37.18
N LYS A 196 4.10 17.99 36.84
CA LYS A 196 4.45 16.92 37.78
C LYS A 196 5.95 16.79 38.03
N MET A 197 6.79 17.28 37.12
CA MET A 197 8.26 17.19 37.22
C MET A 197 8.93 18.45 37.77
N VAL A 198 8.20 19.51 38.15
CA VAL A 198 8.80 20.59 38.94
C VAL A 198 8.82 20.15 40.41
N PRO A 199 9.98 19.70 40.96
CA PRO A 199 10.08 19.44 42.38
C PRO A 199 9.78 20.75 43.12
N LYS A 200 8.80 20.69 44.02
CA LYS A 200 8.49 21.78 44.94
C LYS A 200 9.80 22.21 45.59
N PRO A 201 10.26 23.47 45.42
CA PRO A 201 11.52 23.91 45.99
C PRO A 201 11.38 23.79 47.51
N SER A 202 11.98 22.74 48.05
CA SER A 202 12.10 22.55 49.48
C SER A 202 13.07 23.63 49.94
N ALA A 203 12.57 24.52 50.79
CA ALA A 203 13.36 25.57 51.41
C ALA A 203 14.43 24.92 52.29
N ALA A 204 15.58 24.60 51.69
CA ALA A 204 16.77 24.13 52.36
C ALA A 204 17.95 24.95 51.83
N SER A 205 18.15 26.08 52.47
CA SER A 205 19.42 26.80 52.53
C SER A 205 20.55 25.85 52.94
N HIS A 206 21.68 25.87 52.21
CA HIS A 206 23.07 25.72 52.68
C HIS A 206 23.96 25.44 51.44
N LEU A 207 24.73 26.43 50.98
CA LEU A 207 26.13 26.70 51.34
C LEU A 207 27.15 25.81 50.58
N VAL A 208 28.11 26.48 49.92
CA VAL A 208 29.41 26.01 49.39
C VAL A 208 29.33 25.21 48.07
N GLY A 209 30.12 25.43 47.03
CA GLY A 209 31.28 26.29 46.77
C GLY A 209 31.80 26.00 45.36
N HIS A 210 32.64 26.90 44.87
CA HIS A 210 33.36 26.90 43.58
C HIS A 210 33.80 25.53 43.03
N SER A 211 33.69 25.35 41.71
CA SER A 211 34.91 25.17 40.89
C SER A 211 34.64 25.39 39.40
N SER A 212 35.24 26.44 38.85
CA SER A 212 35.31 26.73 37.42
C SER A 212 36.27 25.74 36.75
N HIS A 213 35.79 24.87 35.88
CA HIS A 213 36.64 24.16 34.92
C HIS A 213 36.35 24.66 33.51
N SER A 214 37.18 25.62 33.12
CA SER A 214 37.38 26.14 31.77
C SER A 214 38.00 25.05 30.90
N TRP A 215 37.26 24.53 29.92
CA TRP A 215 37.84 23.73 28.84
C TRP A 215 38.12 24.65 27.66
N ILE A 216 39.40 25.03 27.57
CA ILE A 216 40.04 25.77 26.50
C ILE A 216 40.47 24.77 25.41
N LEU A 217 40.14 25.11 24.15
CA LEU A 217 40.81 24.80 22.87
C LEU A 217 41.25 23.36 22.56
N SER A 218 40.84 22.87 21.38
CA SER A 218 41.84 22.51 20.38
C SER A 218 41.28 22.56 18.96
N SER A 219 41.87 23.44 18.16
CA SER A 219 41.71 23.58 16.72
C SER A 219 42.78 22.75 16.01
N ALA A 220 42.39 21.92 15.03
CA ALA A 220 43.24 21.40 13.96
C ALA A 220 42.27 20.84 12.89
N ASN A 221 41.99 21.49 11.76
CA ASN A 221 42.86 21.83 10.63
C ASN A 221 43.56 20.59 10.05
N LEU A 222 42.99 20.03 8.98
CA LEU A 222 43.68 19.21 7.98
C LEU A 222 42.88 19.29 6.67
N LEU A 223 43.67 19.49 5.60
CA LEU A 223 43.32 19.76 4.20
C LEU A 223 42.37 18.76 3.56
#